data_AF-A0A4P5X857-F1
#
_entry.id   AF-A0A4P5X857-F1
#
_cell.length_a   1.000
_cell.length_b   1.000
_cell.length_c   1.000
_cell.angle_alpha   90.00
_cell.angle_beta   90.00
_cell.angle_gamma   90.00
#
_symmetry.space_group_name_H-M   'P 1'
#
loop_
_entity.id
_entity.type
_entity.pdbx_description
1 polymer ?
#
loop_
_entity_poly.entity_id
_entity_poly.type
_entity_poly.pdbx_seq_one_letter_code
_entity_poly.pdbx_strand_id
1 'polypeptide(L)'
;MSNNSPPPVLLRLALWAGVAYFCCMAVAHFFGLKYPLLFVYYDVPFHAYQDKIISFAVVAYVCLFANAAMHRSGVPAAIMALGVTVLGLSAVNVSDALGSVLDGRSTLAYWLQTGLIAAYFAALIGLYAAGERTSQDPR
;
A
#
# COMPACT_ATOMS: atom_id res chain seq x y z
N MET A 1 -26.13 11.49 5.89
CA MET A 1 -25.16 12.62 5.90
C MET A 1 -23.76 12.03 5.89
N SER A 2 -23.01 12.16 4.79
CA SER A 2 -21.59 11.76 4.78
C SER A 2 -20.86 12.64 5.77
N ASN A 3 -20.27 12.03 6.81
CA ASN A 3 -19.43 12.74 7.75
C ASN A 3 -18.12 13.12 7.02
N ASN A 4 -18.12 14.29 6.38
CA ASN A 4 -16.98 14.84 5.63
C ASN A 4 -15.85 15.33 6.54
N SER A 5 -15.96 15.11 7.85
CA SER A 5 -14.91 15.43 8.80
C SER A 5 -13.63 14.65 8.48
N PRO A 6 -12.46 15.26 8.68
CA PRO A 6 -11.20 14.56 8.51
C PRO A 6 -11.07 13.40 9.53
N PRO A 7 -10.29 12.36 9.22
CA PRO A 7 -9.99 11.30 10.17
C PRO A 7 -9.26 11.82 11.43
N PRO A 8 -9.26 11.05 12.53
CA PRO A 8 -8.42 11.33 13.69
C PRO A 8 -6.95 11.54 13.31
N VAL A 9 -6.23 12.40 14.04
CA VAL A 9 -4.89 12.87 13.67
C VAL A 9 -3.93 11.74 13.34
N LEU A 10 -3.84 10.70 14.18
CA LEU A 10 -2.93 9.57 13.95
C LEU A 10 -3.27 8.80 12.67
N LEU A 11 -4.56 8.54 12.42
CA LEU A 11 -5.00 7.88 11.19
C LEU A 11 -4.74 8.75 9.96
N ARG A 12 -5.02 10.05 10.06
CA ARG A 12 -4.75 11.01 8.99
C ARG A 12 -3.25 11.09 8.66
N LEU A 13 -2.38 11.14 9.66
CA LEU A 13 -0.93 11.12 9.48
C LEU A 13 -0.45 9.82 8.82
N ALA A 14 -0.97 8.67 9.27
CA ALA A 14 -0.69 7.39 8.65
C ALA A 14 -1.09 7.40 7.17
N LEU A 15 -2.31 7.84 6.83
CA LEU A 15 -2.78 7.93 5.44
C LEU A 15 -1.90 8.85 4.57
N TRP A 16 -1.48 10.01 5.08
CA TRP A 16 -0.54 10.89 4.37
C TRP A 16 0.86 10.27 4.21
N ALA A 17 1.32 9.47 5.17
CA ALA A 17 2.55 8.69 5.00
C ALA A 17 2.40 7.65 3.87
N GLY A 18 1.22 7.03 3.75
CA GLY A 18 0.87 6.18 2.59
C GLY A 18 0.93 6.94 1.26
N VAL A 19 0.36 8.16 1.20
CA VAL A 19 0.45 9.03 0.01
C VAL A 19 1.92 9.25 -0.37
N ALA A 20 2.75 9.67 0.58
CA ALA A 20 4.17 9.92 0.33
C ALA A 20 4.89 8.66 -0.17
N TYR A 21 4.63 7.51 0.45
CA TYR A 21 5.21 6.22 0.05
C TYR A 21 4.82 5.85 -1.40
N PHE A 22 3.55 5.96 -1.77
CA PHE A 22 3.09 5.64 -3.12
C PHE A 22 3.62 6.61 -4.18
N CYS A 23 3.80 7.90 -3.84
CA CYS A 23 4.51 8.84 -4.70
C CYS A 23 5.97 8.41 -4.93
N CYS A 24 6.68 8.04 -3.87
CA CYS A 24 8.06 7.55 -3.99
C CYS A 24 8.14 6.26 -4.83
N MET A 25 7.20 5.33 -4.64
CA MET A 25 7.10 4.11 -5.45
C MET A 25 6.84 4.41 -6.93
N ALA A 26 5.95 5.34 -7.24
CA ALA A 26 5.67 5.75 -8.61
C ALA A 26 6.92 6.32 -9.29
N VAL A 27 7.65 7.21 -8.60
CA VAL A 27 8.93 7.74 -9.08
C VAL A 27 9.96 6.62 -9.29
N ALA A 28 10.08 5.70 -8.33
CA ALA A 28 11.02 4.58 -8.41
C ALA A 28 10.74 3.69 -9.64
N HIS A 29 9.49 3.30 -9.86
CA HIS A 29 9.11 2.51 -11.04
C HIS A 29 9.25 3.30 -12.36
N PHE A 30 8.94 4.59 -12.38
CA PHE A 30 9.07 5.39 -13.61
C PHE A 30 10.53 5.51 -14.09
N PHE A 31 11.46 5.73 -13.15
CA PHE A 31 12.89 5.89 -13.42
C PHE A 31 13.69 4.58 -13.34
N GLY A 32 13.06 3.44 -13.02
CA GLY A 32 13.75 2.15 -12.89
C GLY A 32 14.70 2.08 -11.67
N LEU A 33 14.41 2.81 -10.60
CA LEU A 33 15.22 2.85 -9.38
C LEU A 33 14.95 1.60 -8.52
N LYS A 34 15.74 0.54 -8.73
CA LYS A 34 15.60 -0.79 -8.12
C LYS A 34 16.07 -0.86 -6.66
N TYR A 35 15.50 -0.01 -5.80
CA TYR A 35 15.75 -0.07 -4.37
C TYR A 35 14.80 -1.06 -3.68
N PRO A 36 15.30 -1.94 -2.81
CA PRO A 36 14.45 -2.76 -1.94
C PRO A 36 13.47 -1.87 -1.19
N LEU A 37 12.22 -2.33 -0.98
CA LEU A 37 11.08 -1.62 -0.37
C LEU A 37 10.33 -0.64 -1.26
N LEU A 38 11.02 0.20 -2.04
CA LEU A 38 10.35 1.17 -2.93
C LEU A 38 9.92 0.54 -4.26
N PHE A 39 10.65 -0.49 -4.69
CA PHE A 39 10.41 -1.20 -5.94
C PHE A 39 10.02 -2.64 -5.61
N VAL A 40 8.76 -2.98 -5.84
CA VAL A 40 8.27 -4.35 -5.60
C VAL A 40 8.90 -5.27 -6.64
N TYR A 41 9.46 -6.40 -6.21
CA TYR A 41 10.21 -7.33 -7.08
C TYR A 41 11.42 -6.67 -7.79
N TYR A 42 12.16 -5.82 -7.06
CA TYR A 42 13.27 -4.99 -7.58
C TYR A 42 14.32 -5.73 -8.42
N ASP A 43 14.61 -6.99 -8.11
CA ASP A 43 15.62 -7.84 -8.76
C ASP A 43 15.02 -8.93 -9.67
N VAL A 44 13.74 -8.80 -10.02
CA VAL A 44 13.08 -9.62 -11.03
C VAL A 44 13.18 -8.92 -12.40
N PRO A 45 13.51 -9.66 -13.49
CA PRO A 45 13.52 -9.12 -14.84
C PRO A 45 12.10 -8.75 -15.29
N PHE A 46 11.89 -7.47 -15.56
CA PHE A 46 10.67 -6.94 -16.18
C PHE A 46 11.04 -6.16 -17.44
N HIS A 47 10.07 -6.02 -18.35
CA HIS A 47 10.19 -5.09 -19.45
C HIS A 47 9.99 -3.66 -18.94
N ALA A 48 10.80 -2.71 -19.40
CA ALA A 48 10.75 -1.32 -18.94
C ALA A 48 9.38 -0.63 -19.10
N TYR A 49 8.51 -1.11 -20.01
CA TYR A 49 7.15 -0.57 -20.13
C TYR A 49 6.23 -1.05 -18.99
N GLN A 50 6.47 -2.22 -18.41
CA GLN A 50 5.69 -2.77 -17.29
C GLN A 50 5.88 -1.91 -16.04
N ASP A 51 7.13 -1.51 -15.76
CA ASP A 51 7.43 -0.58 -14.66
C ASP A 51 6.73 0.77 -14.84
N LYS A 52 6.68 1.28 -16.07
CA LYS A 52 5.93 2.51 -16.36
C LYS A 52 4.43 2.33 -16.12
N ILE A 53 3.84 1.21 -16.52
CA ILE A 53 2.42 0.91 -16.21
C ILE A 53 2.20 0.91 -14.70
N ILE A 54 3.08 0.26 -13.91
CA ILE A 54 2.99 0.25 -12.44
C ILE A 54 3.07 1.67 -11.89
N SER A 55 4.01 2.49 -12.39
CA SER A 55 4.18 3.88 -11.91
C SER A 55 2.90 4.71 -12.05
N PHE A 56 2.18 4.57 -13.17
CA PHE A 56 0.91 5.28 -13.39
C PHE A 56 -0.24 4.64 -12.60
N ALA A 57 -0.29 3.31 -12.50
CA ALA A 57 -1.32 2.61 -11.74
C ALA A 57 -1.28 2.96 -10.24
N VAL A 58 -0.08 3.11 -9.67
CA VAL A 58 0.12 3.48 -8.25
C VAL A 58 -0.44 4.87 -7.92
N VAL A 59 -0.59 5.77 -8.91
CA VAL A 59 -1.24 7.09 -8.69
C VAL A 59 -2.69 6.93 -8.23
N ALA A 60 -3.38 5.85 -8.59
CA ALA A 60 -4.71 5.57 -8.04
C ALA A 60 -4.69 5.40 -6.51
N TYR A 61 -3.64 4.76 -5.96
CA TYR A 61 -3.45 4.63 -4.51
C TYR A 61 -3.14 5.99 -3.87
N VAL A 62 -2.34 6.83 -4.52
CA VAL A 62 -2.06 8.22 -4.08
C VAL A 62 -3.39 8.98 -3.92
N CYS A 63 -4.23 8.98 -4.94
CA CYS A 63 -5.52 9.66 -4.91
C CYS A 63 -6.46 9.07 -3.83
N LEU A 64 -6.51 7.75 -3.72
CA LEU A 64 -7.38 7.07 -2.75
C LEU A 64 -6.97 7.38 -1.31
N PHE A 65 -5.67 7.34 -1.01
CA PHE A 65 -5.14 7.66 0.32
C PHE A 65 -5.25 9.15 0.64
N ALA A 66 -5.01 10.04 -0.32
CA ALA A 66 -5.20 11.47 -0.13
C ALA A 66 -6.67 11.79 0.16
N ASN A 67 -7.60 11.20 -0.60
CA ASN A 67 -9.03 11.34 -0.37
C ASN A 67 -9.42 10.82 1.02
N ALA A 68 -8.93 9.65 1.42
CA ALA A 68 -9.16 9.09 2.76
C ALA A 68 -8.58 9.97 3.88
N ALA A 69 -7.43 10.63 3.64
CA ALA A 69 -6.80 11.52 4.61
C ALA A 69 -7.56 12.85 4.77
N MET A 70 -8.27 13.30 3.74
CA MET A 70 -9.12 14.49 3.76
C MET A 70 -10.53 14.18 4.27
N HIS A 71 -11.07 13.01 3.94
CA HIS A 71 -12.45 12.63 4.20
C HIS A 71 -12.53 11.24 4.82
N ARG A 72 -13.05 11.16 6.05
CA ARG A 72 -13.15 9.89 6.80
C ARG A 72 -13.94 8.81 6.07
N SER A 73 -14.95 9.18 5.27
CA SER A 73 -15.73 8.25 4.45
C SER A 73 -14.90 7.51 3.38
N GLY A 74 -13.73 8.03 3.00
CA GLY A 74 -12.81 7.38 2.06
C GLY A 74 -11.92 6.30 2.68
N VAL A 75 -11.80 6.25 4.01
CA VAL A 75 -10.88 5.33 4.71
C VAL A 75 -11.16 3.85 4.41
N PRO A 76 -12.42 3.35 4.43
CA PRO A 76 -12.68 1.95 4.14
C PRO A 76 -12.19 1.51 2.76
N ALA A 77 -12.33 2.37 1.74
CA ALA A 77 -11.87 2.07 0.39
C ALA A 77 -10.33 1.99 0.33
N ALA A 78 -9.62 2.90 1.00
CA ALA A 78 -8.16 2.85 1.10
C ALA A 78 -7.65 1.59 1.81
N ILE A 79 -8.28 1.21 2.92
CA ILE A 79 -7.97 -0.03 3.66
C ILE A 79 -8.22 -1.26 2.78
N MET A 80 -9.37 -1.32 2.09
CA MET A 80 -9.70 -2.43 1.19
C MET A 80 -8.69 -2.57 0.05
N ALA A 81 -8.33 -1.47 -0.61
CA ALA A 81 -7.33 -1.50 -1.68
C ALA A 81 -6.00 -2.06 -1.18
N LEU A 82 -5.52 -1.59 -0.02
CA LEU A 82 -4.27 -2.09 0.58
C LEU A 82 -4.36 -3.56 0.98
N GLY A 83 -5.51 -4.00 1.53
CA GLY A 83 -5.75 -5.40 1.86
C GLY A 83 -5.70 -6.31 0.63
N VAL A 84 -6.31 -5.89 -0.48
CA VAL A 84 -6.21 -6.60 -1.76
C VAL A 84 -4.77 -6.61 -2.28
N THR A 85 -4.01 -5.52 -2.12
CA THR A 85 -2.58 -5.52 -2.44
C THR A 85 -1.82 -6.59 -1.67
N VAL A 86 -2.03 -6.70 -0.35
CA VAL A 86 -1.37 -7.71 0.49
C VAL A 86 -1.69 -9.12 0.01
N LEU A 87 -2.96 -9.40 -0.29
CA LEU A 87 -3.38 -10.71 -0.82
C LEU A 87 -2.76 -10.99 -2.19
N GLY A 88 -2.78 -10.00 -3.10
CA GLY A 88 -2.19 -10.14 -4.43
C GLY A 88 -0.68 -10.37 -4.38
N LEU A 89 0.06 -9.62 -3.56
CA LEU A 89 1.50 -9.83 -3.37
C LEU A 89 1.79 -11.19 -2.73
N SER A 90 0.98 -11.63 -1.77
CA SER A 90 1.11 -12.96 -1.18
C SER A 90 0.91 -14.06 -2.22
N ALA A 91 -0.11 -13.92 -3.09
CA ALA A 91 -0.37 -14.85 -4.18
C ALA A 91 0.78 -14.92 -5.20
N VAL A 92 1.38 -13.77 -5.53
CA VAL A 92 2.56 -13.74 -6.42
C VAL A 92 3.79 -14.36 -5.73
N ASN A 93 4.02 -14.07 -4.45
CA ASN A 93 5.16 -14.61 -3.67
C ASN A 93 5.16 -16.14 -3.58
N VAL A 94 4.00 -16.79 -3.63
CA VAL A 94 3.87 -18.27 -3.65
C VAL A 94 3.77 -18.84 -5.05
N SER A 95 3.72 -18.01 -6.10
CA SER A 95 3.46 -18.48 -7.45
C SER A 95 4.66 -19.18 -8.08
N ASP A 96 4.40 -20.25 -8.83
CA ASP A 96 5.42 -20.92 -9.65
C ASP A 96 6.02 -19.98 -10.70
N ALA A 97 5.23 -19.03 -11.19
CA ALA A 97 5.68 -18.00 -12.12
C ALA A 97 6.85 -17.19 -11.56
N LEU A 98 6.71 -16.66 -10.34
CA LEU A 98 7.82 -15.99 -9.67
C LEU A 98 8.99 -16.95 -9.42
N GLY A 99 8.70 -18.17 -8.94
CA GLY A 99 9.71 -19.19 -8.68
C GLY A 99 10.60 -19.50 -9.90
N SER A 100 9.98 -19.62 -11.09
CA SER A 100 10.68 -19.87 -12.36
C SER A 100 11.68 -18.78 -12.76
N VAL A 101 11.41 -17.54 -12.35
CA VAL A 101 12.26 -16.38 -12.68
C VAL A 101 13.37 -16.17 -11.64
N LEU A 102 13.18 -16.68 -10.42
CA LEU A 102 14.16 -16.58 -9.35
C LEU A 102 15.29 -17.59 -9.47
N ASP A 103 15.09 -18.71 -10.16
CA ASP A 103 16.09 -19.75 -10.38
C ASP A 103 16.74 -20.22 -9.07
N GLY A 104 15.91 -20.56 -8.08
CA GLY A 104 16.34 -21.00 -6.75
C GLY A 104 16.72 -19.88 -5.77
N ARG A 105 16.70 -18.60 -6.18
CA ARG A 105 16.83 -17.48 -5.24
C ARG A 105 15.67 -17.44 -4.25
N SER A 106 15.96 -17.01 -3.03
CA SER A 106 14.96 -16.90 -1.96
C SER A 106 13.93 -15.80 -2.23
N THR A 107 12.67 -16.05 -1.84
CA THR A 107 11.57 -15.07 -1.83
C THR A 107 11.50 -14.25 -0.54
N LEU A 108 12.43 -14.44 0.41
CA LEU A 108 12.37 -13.82 1.73
C LEU A 108 12.26 -12.29 1.67
N ALA A 109 13.01 -11.64 0.78
CA ALA A 109 12.95 -10.18 0.63
C ALA A 109 11.54 -9.69 0.23
N TYR A 110 10.85 -10.42 -0.64
CA TYR A 110 9.49 -10.10 -1.06
C TYR A 110 8.48 -10.37 0.06
N TRP A 111 8.68 -11.42 0.85
CA TRP A 111 7.86 -11.69 2.03
C TRP A 111 8.03 -10.62 3.10
N LEU A 112 9.23 -10.11 3.33
CA LEU A 112 9.46 -8.99 4.23
C LEU A 112 8.74 -7.73 3.76
N GLN A 113 8.78 -7.42 2.46
CA GLN A 113 8.05 -6.29 1.89
C GLN A 113 6.53 -6.45 2.03
N THR A 114 5.99 -7.63 1.68
CA THR A 114 4.56 -7.94 1.87
C THR A 114 4.16 -7.85 3.35
N GLY A 115 5.01 -8.34 4.26
CA GLY A 115 4.80 -8.28 5.71
C GLY A 115 4.76 -6.84 6.24
N LEU A 116 5.63 -5.96 5.74
CA LEU A 116 5.61 -4.54 6.10
C LEU A 116 4.32 -3.85 5.63
N ILE A 117 3.87 -4.14 4.42
CA ILE A 117 2.59 -3.62 3.89
C ILE A 117 1.41 -4.17 4.72
N ALA A 118 1.45 -5.46 5.09
CA ALA A 118 0.43 -6.08 5.93
C ALA A 118 0.39 -5.47 7.35
N ALA A 119 1.55 -5.20 7.95
CA ALA A 119 1.63 -4.53 9.24
C ALA A 119 1.06 -3.10 9.16
N TYR A 120 1.38 -2.37 8.09
CA TYR A 120 0.81 -1.04 7.85
C TYR A 120 -0.71 -1.09 7.66
N PHE A 121 -1.22 -2.06 6.91
CA PHE A 121 -2.65 -2.34 6.76
C PHE A 121 -3.34 -2.61 8.10
N ALA A 122 -2.77 -3.49 8.94
CA ALA A 122 -3.30 -3.78 10.27
C ALA A 122 -3.30 -2.54 11.17
N ALA A 123 -2.26 -1.70 11.10
CA ALA A 123 -2.20 -0.44 11.82
C ALA A 123 -3.32 0.53 11.40
N LEU A 124 -3.60 0.66 10.10
CA LEU A 124 -4.72 1.48 9.60
C LEU A 124 -6.07 0.99 10.11
N ILE A 125 -6.30 -0.33 10.12
CA ILE A 125 -7.52 -0.93 10.70
C ILE A 125 -7.63 -0.59 12.18
N GLY A 126 -6.55 -0.80 12.95
CA GLY A 126 -6.54 -0.52 14.38
C GLY A 126 -6.83 0.94 14.69
N LEU A 127 -6.20 1.87 13.97
CA LEU A 127 -6.43 3.31 14.12
C LEU A 127 -7.85 3.73 13.71
N TYR A 128 -8.39 3.14 12.64
CA TYR A 128 -9.76 3.40 12.19
C TYR A 128 -10.79 2.93 13.22
N ALA A 129 -10.66 1.69 13.68
CA ALA A 129 -11.55 1.13 14.71
C ALA A 129 -11.46 1.88 16.04
N ALA A 130 -10.25 2.27 16.47
CA ALA A 130 -10.07 3.10 17.67
C ALA A 130 -10.78 4.46 17.54
N GLY A 131 -10.67 5.10 16.38
CA GLY A 131 -11.36 6.36 16.09
C GLY A 131 -12.89 6.25 16.05
N GLU A 132 -13.44 5.10 15.67
CA GLU A 132 -14.89 4.85 15.72
C GLU A 132 -15.37 4.70 17.17
N ARG A 133 -14.64 3.96 18.00
CA ARG A 133 -14.97 3.77 19.42
C ARG A 133 -15.03 5.10 20.18
N THR A 134 -14.03 5.97 20.01
CA THR A 134 -14.04 7.31 20.65
C THR A 134 -15.19 8.19 20.18
N SER A 135 -15.69 8.00 18.95
CA SER A 135 -16.82 8.79 18.43
C SER A 135 -18.18 8.32 18.99
N GLN A 136 -18.25 7.08 19.52
CA GLN A 136 -19.48 6.47 20.05
C GLN A 136 -19.62 6.59 21.57
N ASP A 137 -18.54 6.88 22.31
CA ASP A 137 -18.55 7.15 23.77
C ASP A 137 -18.27 8.65 24.04
N PRO A 138 -19.23 9.56 23.78
CA PRO A 138 -19.10 10.96 24.15
C PRO A 138 -19.38 11.08 25.66
N ARG A 139 -18.34 10.96 26.48
CA ARG A 139 -18.42 11.42 27.88
C ARG A 139 -18.47 12.94 27.95
#